data_AF-A0A2M8PZF5-F1
#
_entry.id   AF-A0A2M8PZF5-F1
#
_cell.length_a   1.000
_cell.length_b   1.000
_cell.length_c   1.000
_cell.angle_alpha   90.00
_cell.angle_beta   90.00
_cell.angle_gamma   90.00
#
_symmetry.space_group_name_H-M   'P 1'
#
loop_
_entity.id
_entity.type
_entity.pdbx_description
1 polymer ?
#
loop_
_entity_poly.entity_id
_entity_poly.type
_entity_poly.pdbx_seq_one_letter_code
_entity_poly.pdbx_strand_id
1 'polypeptide(L)'
;MKRVSIKRLAHLNDILIFLIILLWLLASPVNISVPLDDVYVYFNYARNFAEGRPFAYDPRNIPSEGFTSLLYMLLLVPAELLDLNTFFVTVIINMLSLALSVVWIGRALRATGVLPKGGDVFFTIVLAALVVRDPNISALVYSGFEAVFGLLWVTGMAVSVAYALDAQRAENVRRRWLTIFFVMVFLAHLVRPEYVLIGAVGGLLLL
;
A
#
# COMPACT_ATOMS: atom_id res chain seq x y z
N MET A 1 10.57 -18.72 27.24
CA MET A 1 9.22 -19.01 26.70
C MET A 1 8.28 -17.79 26.58
N LYS A 2 8.14 -16.91 27.58
CA LYS A 2 7.18 -15.77 27.55
C LYS A 2 7.34 -14.79 26.35
N ARG A 3 8.56 -14.42 25.96
CA ARG A 3 8.83 -13.43 24.89
C ARG A 3 8.46 -13.93 23.47
N VAL A 4 8.53 -15.24 23.24
CA VAL A 4 8.17 -15.87 21.96
C VAL A 4 6.65 -15.91 21.79
N SER A 5 5.92 -16.20 22.88
CA SER A 5 4.45 -16.20 22.89
C SER A 5 3.87 -14.81 22.56
N ILE A 6 4.43 -13.73 23.12
CA ILE A 6 3.95 -12.36 22.89
C ILE A 6 4.14 -11.92 21.42
N LYS A 7 5.29 -12.22 20.81
CA LYS A 7 5.54 -11.89 19.40
C LYS A 7 4.60 -12.64 18.46
N ARG A 8 4.30 -13.91 18.76
CA ARG A 8 3.33 -14.71 18.00
C ARG A 8 1.92 -14.15 18.12
N LEU A 9 1.50 -13.73 19.31
CA LEU A 9 0.18 -13.14 19.53
C LEU A 9 0.03 -11.82 18.76
N ALA A 10 1.03 -10.96 18.79
CA ALA A 10 1.03 -9.70 18.04
C ALA A 10 0.92 -9.93 16.53
N HIS A 11 1.67 -10.90 15.99
CA HIS A 11 1.59 -11.26 14.57
C HIS A 11 0.23 -11.88 14.20
N LEU A 12 -0.37 -12.67 15.10
CA LEU A 12 -1.72 -13.21 14.90
C LEU A 12 -2.75 -12.08 14.83
N ASN A 13 -2.69 -11.10 15.72
CA ASN A 13 -3.58 -9.95 15.70
C ASN A 13 -3.44 -9.15 14.40
N ASP A 14 -2.21 -8.93 13.92
CA ASP A 14 -1.95 -8.24 12.66
C ASP A 14 -2.61 -8.99 11.47
N ILE A 15 -2.53 -10.33 11.43
CA ILE A 15 -3.20 -11.15 10.41
C ILE A 15 -4.72 -11.04 10.54
N LEU A 16 -5.26 -11.14 11.75
CA LEU A 16 -6.70 -11.10 11.97
C LEU A 16 -7.29 -9.74 11.55
N ILE A 17 -6.63 -8.64 11.92
CA ILE A 17 -7.05 -7.29 11.51
C ILE A 17 -7.02 -7.16 9.99
N PHE A 18 -5.94 -7.61 9.34
CA PHE A 18 -5.84 -7.62 7.89
C PHE A 18 -7.01 -8.37 7.23
N LEU A 19 -7.28 -9.59 7.69
CA LEU A 19 -8.36 -10.42 7.16
C LEU A 19 -9.73 -9.81 7.42
N ILE A 20 -9.97 -9.23 8.59
CA ILE A 20 -11.24 -8.58 8.93
C ILE A 20 -11.50 -7.39 8.00
N ILE A 21 -10.50 -6.53 7.77
CA ILE A 21 -10.62 -5.41 6.82
C ILE A 21 -10.94 -5.93 5.42
N LEU A 22 -10.19 -6.93 4.95
CA LEU A 22 -10.38 -7.49 3.61
C LEU A 22 -11.78 -8.10 3.44
N LEU A 23 -12.21 -8.93 4.39
CA LEU A 23 -13.54 -9.54 4.39
C LEU A 23 -14.65 -8.49 4.44
N TRP A 24 -14.46 -7.41 5.20
CA TRP A 24 -15.43 -6.31 5.23
C TRP A 24 -15.52 -5.63 3.87
N LEU A 25 -14.39 -5.27 3.25
CA LEU A 25 -14.37 -4.61 1.95
C LEU A 25 -14.96 -5.50 0.85
N LEU A 26 -14.76 -6.82 0.93
CA LEU A 26 -15.36 -7.79 0.01
C LEU A 26 -16.88 -7.94 0.22
N ALA A 27 -17.35 -7.89 1.46
CA ALA A 27 -18.77 -8.03 1.80
C ALA A 27 -19.55 -6.71 1.69
N SER A 28 -18.86 -5.59 1.57
CA SER A 28 -19.48 -4.26 1.48
C SER A 28 -20.38 -4.22 0.23
N PRO A 29 -21.66 -3.80 0.36
CA PRO A 29 -22.56 -3.62 -0.76
C PRO A 29 -22.14 -2.37 -1.53
N VAL A 30 -21.09 -2.53 -2.33
CA VAL A 30 -20.50 -1.43 -3.06
C VAL A 30 -21.33 -1.25 -4.30
N ASN A 31 -21.98 -0.10 -4.40
CA ASN A 31 -22.26 0.46 -5.71
C ASN A 31 -20.89 0.66 -6.34
N ILE A 32 -20.48 -0.28 -7.20
CA ILE A 32 -19.35 -0.10 -8.10
C ILE A 32 -19.74 1.11 -8.93
N SER A 33 -19.38 2.26 -8.39
CA SER A 33 -19.61 3.54 -9.02
C SER A 33 -18.77 3.46 -10.28
N VAL A 34 -19.27 4.05 -11.37
CA VAL A 34 -18.54 4.10 -12.63
C VAL A 34 -17.07 4.43 -12.31
N PRO A 35 -16.10 3.61 -12.76
CA PRO A 35 -14.69 3.90 -12.56
C PRO A 35 -14.41 5.35 -12.89
N LEU A 36 -13.55 6.01 -12.11
CA LEU A 36 -13.13 7.37 -12.46
C LEU A 36 -12.59 7.34 -13.89
N ASP A 37 -13.03 8.25 -14.75
CA ASP A 37 -12.62 8.28 -16.16
C ASP A 37 -11.08 8.23 -16.30
N ASP A 38 -10.36 8.83 -15.35
CA ASP A 38 -8.90 8.86 -15.29
C ASP A 38 -8.25 7.47 -15.18
N VAL A 39 -8.92 6.47 -14.59
CA VAL A 39 -8.35 5.11 -14.44
C VAL A 39 -8.18 4.41 -15.78
N TYR A 40 -9.01 4.75 -16.78
CA TYR A 40 -8.91 4.17 -18.11
C TYR A 40 -7.61 4.53 -18.82
N VAL A 41 -6.92 5.60 -18.39
CA VAL A 41 -5.57 5.90 -18.87
C VAL A 41 -4.64 4.74 -18.56
N TYR A 42 -4.67 4.20 -17.34
CA TYR A 42 -3.87 3.05 -16.97
C TYR A 42 -4.24 1.80 -17.77
N PHE A 43 -5.53 1.56 -18.01
CA PHE A 43 -5.97 0.39 -18.77
C PHE A 43 -5.49 0.43 -20.22
N ASN A 44 -5.56 1.60 -20.86
CA ASN A 44 -5.05 1.76 -22.22
C ASN A 44 -3.54 1.52 -22.30
N TYR A 45 -2.77 2.08 -21.37
CA TYR A 45 -1.32 1.82 -21.31
C TYR A 45 -1.00 0.36 -21.03
N ALA A 46 -1.68 -0.27 -20.06
CA ALA A 46 -1.48 -1.67 -19.73
C ALA A 46 -1.78 -2.59 -20.92
N ARG A 47 -2.88 -2.32 -21.63
CA ARG A 47 -3.26 -3.06 -22.84
C ARG A 47 -2.24 -2.90 -23.95
N ASN A 48 -1.86 -1.67 -24.28
CA ASN A 48 -0.86 -1.43 -25.31
C ASN A 48 0.48 -2.07 -24.95
N PHE A 49 0.89 -2.02 -23.69
CA PHE A 49 2.08 -2.71 -23.22
C PHE A 49 1.97 -4.23 -23.43
N ALA A 50 0.83 -4.84 -23.07
CA ALA A 50 0.56 -6.26 -23.29
C ALA A 50 0.57 -6.65 -24.78
N GLU A 51 0.11 -5.76 -25.66
CA GLU A 51 0.10 -5.93 -27.12
C GLU A 51 1.46 -5.60 -27.80
N GLY A 52 2.53 -5.39 -27.03
CA GLY A 52 3.87 -5.12 -27.57
C GLY A 52 4.12 -3.68 -28.01
N ARG A 53 3.29 -2.73 -27.58
CA ARG A 53 3.42 -1.28 -27.77
C ARG A 53 3.71 -0.59 -26.44
N PRO A 54 4.89 -0.83 -25.84
CA PRO A 54 5.19 -0.31 -24.51
C PRO A 54 5.16 1.21 -24.48
N PHE A 55 4.54 1.77 -23.45
CA PHE A 55 4.42 3.21 -23.21
C PHE A 55 3.70 4.00 -24.32
N ALA A 56 2.95 3.36 -25.21
CA ALA A 56 2.04 4.05 -26.12
C ALA A 56 0.66 4.17 -25.48
N TYR A 57 0.01 5.34 -25.60
CA TYR A 57 -1.39 5.50 -25.17
C TYR A 57 -2.39 4.95 -26.20
N ASP A 58 -2.02 5.00 -27.47
CA ASP A 58 -2.90 4.67 -28.58
C ASP A 58 -2.25 3.69 -29.58
N PRO A 59 -3.05 3.09 -30.49
CA PRO A 59 -2.56 2.07 -31.43
C PRO A 59 -1.53 2.57 -32.46
N ARG A 60 -1.31 3.87 -32.60
CA ARG A 60 -0.28 4.44 -33.50
C ARG A 60 1.13 4.12 -33.02
N ASN A 61 1.28 3.52 -31.83
CA ASN A 61 2.55 3.11 -31.26
C ASN A 61 3.55 4.26 -31.11
N ILE A 62 3.03 5.44 -30.74
CA ILE A 62 3.85 6.62 -30.44
C ILE A 62 4.02 6.64 -28.91
N PRO A 63 5.23 6.43 -28.38
CA PRO A 63 5.45 6.48 -26.94
C PRO A 63 5.08 7.84 -26.36
N SER A 64 4.34 7.82 -25.25
CA SER A 64 3.95 9.00 -24.48
C SER A 64 3.79 8.65 -23.01
N GLU A 65 4.16 9.57 -22.12
CA GLU A 65 4.11 9.35 -20.67
C GLU A 65 2.93 10.12 -20.06
N GLY A 66 1.72 9.61 -20.26
CA GLY A 66 0.47 10.17 -19.72
C GLY A 66 -0.01 9.51 -18.43
N PHE A 67 0.61 8.41 -18.00
CA PHE A 67 0.31 7.75 -16.72
C PHE A 67 1.04 8.45 -15.58
N THR A 68 0.38 8.65 -14.44
CA THR A 68 0.98 9.30 -13.26
C THR A 68 1.80 8.33 -12.40
N SER A 69 1.60 7.02 -12.56
CA SER A 69 2.27 5.96 -11.81
C SER A 69 2.79 4.86 -12.71
N LEU A 70 4.11 4.78 -12.87
CA LEU A 70 4.77 3.73 -13.65
C LEU A 70 4.55 2.36 -13.01
N LEU A 71 4.76 2.26 -11.69
CA LEU A 71 4.64 0.97 -11.00
C LEU A 71 3.20 0.44 -11.03
N TYR A 72 2.20 1.33 -10.88
CA TYR A 72 0.80 0.93 -10.92
C TYR A 72 0.40 0.47 -12.33
N MET A 73 0.79 1.20 -13.38
CA MET A 73 0.56 0.81 -14.76
C MET A 73 1.13 -0.58 -15.06
N LEU A 74 2.41 -0.82 -14.70
CA LEU A 74 3.08 -2.10 -14.93
C LEU A 74 2.43 -3.27 -14.17
N LEU A 75 1.85 -3.01 -12.99
CA LEU A 75 1.12 -4.03 -12.24
C LEU A 75 -0.19 -4.47 -12.90
N LEU A 76 -0.74 -3.66 -13.80
CA LEU A 76 -1.96 -3.98 -14.55
C LEU A 76 -1.68 -4.72 -15.86
N VAL A 77 -0.45 -4.69 -16.37
CA VAL A 77 -0.06 -5.41 -17.59
C VAL A 77 -0.37 -6.91 -17.51
N PRO A 78 -0.07 -7.64 -16.41
CA PRO A 78 -0.45 -9.05 -16.29
C PRO A 78 -1.96 -9.29 -16.35
N ALA A 79 -2.79 -8.33 -15.96
CA ALA A 79 -4.25 -8.46 -16.05
C ALA A 79 -4.69 -8.51 -17.52
N GLU A 80 -4.16 -7.62 -18.36
CA GLU A 80 -4.45 -7.59 -19.79
C GLU A 80 -3.85 -8.81 -20.51
N LEU A 81 -2.67 -9.29 -20.12
CA LEU A 81 -2.07 -10.52 -20.68
C LEU A 81 -2.87 -11.80 -20.37
N LEU A 82 -3.63 -11.79 -19.27
CA LEU A 82 -4.42 -12.93 -18.80
C LEU A 82 -5.92 -12.75 -19.07
N ASP A 83 -6.31 -11.73 -19.84
CA ASP A 83 -7.70 -11.37 -20.13
C ASP A 83 -8.57 -11.21 -18.86
N LEU A 84 -7.95 -10.77 -17.76
CA LEU A 84 -8.65 -10.44 -16.52
C LEU A 84 -9.28 -9.06 -16.63
N ASN A 85 -10.41 -8.86 -15.95
CA ASN A 85 -11.01 -7.54 -15.86
C ASN A 85 -10.09 -6.63 -15.01
N THR A 86 -9.39 -5.74 -15.71
CA THR A 86 -8.37 -4.84 -15.15
C THR A 86 -8.93 -3.95 -14.05
N PHE A 87 -10.20 -3.54 -14.14
CA PHE A 87 -10.86 -2.78 -13.09
C PHE A 87 -10.97 -3.59 -11.79
N PHE A 88 -11.41 -4.85 -11.82
CA PHE A 88 -11.44 -5.68 -10.61
C PHE A 88 -10.04 -5.89 -10.02
N VAL A 89 -9.01 -6.00 -10.86
CA VAL A 89 -7.62 -6.08 -10.40
C VAL A 89 -7.21 -4.80 -9.66
N THR A 90 -7.54 -3.60 -10.16
CA THR A 90 -7.26 -2.34 -9.45
C THR A 90 -7.92 -2.28 -8.08
N VAL A 91 -9.19 -2.71 -7.98
CA VAL A 91 -9.93 -2.74 -6.71
C VAL A 91 -9.26 -3.70 -5.73
N ILE A 92 -8.85 -4.89 -6.17
CA ILE A 92 -8.14 -5.87 -5.34
C ILE A 92 -6.82 -5.28 -4.84
N ILE A 93 -6.03 -4.64 -5.72
CA ILE A 93 -4.78 -3.98 -5.33
C ILE A 93 -5.04 -2.94 -4.24
N ASN A 94 -6.08 -2.12 -4.39
CA ASN A 94 -6.42 -1.08 -3.41
C ASN A 94 -6.91 -1.66 -2.09
N MET A 95 -7.74 -2.72 -2.09
CA MET A 95 -8.16 -3.39 -0.87
C MET A 95 -6.98 -3.96 -0.08
N LEU A 96 -6.06 -4.66 -0.78
CA LEU A 96 -4.85 -5.21 -0.17
C LEU A 96 -3.96 -4.10 0.38
N SER A 97 -3.81 -3.02 -0.38
CA SER A 97 -3.00 -1.85 -0.01
C SER A 97 -3.54 -1.18 1.24
N LEU A 98 -4.86 -0.97 1.34
CA LEU A 98 -5.49 -0.37 2.51
C LEU A 98 -5.33 -1.25 3.75
N ALA A 99 -5.63 -2.54 3.63
CA ALA A 99 -5.55 -3.48 4.75
C ALA A 99 -4.11 -3.59 5.28
N LEU A 100 -3.11 -3.68 4.39
CA LEU A 100 -1.70 -3.68 4.78
C LEU A 100 -1.27 -2.35 5.40
N SER A 101 -1.72 -1.22 4.86
CA SER A 101 -1.39 0.12 5.38
C SER A 101 -1.83 0.29 6.83
N VAL A 102 -3.06 -0.10 7.17
CA VAL A 102 -3.59 -0.04 8.54
C VAL A 102 -2.75 -0.90 9.49
N VAL A 103 -2.42 -2.13 9.08
CA VAL A 103 -1.57 -3.02 9.89
C VAL A 103 -0.17 -2.45 10.07
N TRP A 104 0.42 -1.85 9.03
CA TRP A 104 1.75 -1.25 9.09
C TRP A 104 1.79 -0.03 10.01
N ILE A 105 0.74 0.80 10.03
CA ILE A 105 0.60 1.89 11.00
C ILE A 105 0.57 1.34 12.43
N GLY A 106 -0.23 0.30 12.69
CA GLY A 106 -0.28 -0.37 13.98
C GLY A 106 1.08 -0.92 14.43
N ARG A 107 1.81 -1.54 13.50
CA ARG A 107 3.16 -2.06 13.75
C ARG A 107 4.19 -0.96 13.97
N ALA A 108 4.08 0.16 13.26
CA ALA A 108 4.94 1.34 13.47
C ALA A 108 4.74 1.88 14.90
N LEU A 109 3.49 2.08 15.32
CA LEU A 109 3.17 2.51 16.69
C LEU A 109 3.70 1.53 17.74
N ARG A 110 3.52 0.22 17.52
CA ARG A 110 4.08 -0.82 18.39
C ARG A 110 5.60 -0.72 18.51
N ALA A 111 6.31 -0.37 17.43
CA ALA A 111 7.77 -0.22 17.43
C ALA A 111 8.22 1.02 18.21
N THR A 112 7.47 2.12 18.16
CA THR A 112 7.80 3.34 18.93
C THR A 112 7.64 3.17 20.45
N GLY A 113 6.80 2.24 20.90
CA GLY A 113 6.54 2.03 22.32
C GLY A 113 5.79 3.17 23.02
N VAL A 114 5.23 4.12 22.26
CA VAL A 114 4.46 5.28 22.78
C VAL A 114 3.21 4.83 23.52
N LEU A 115 2.58 3.75 23.06
CA LEU A 115 1.37 3.19 23.67
C LEU A 115 1.70 2.06 24.65
N PRO A 116 0.92 1.88 25.73
CA PRO A 116 1.05 0.72 26.60
C PRO A 116 0.81 -0.58 25.83
N LYS A 117 1.27 -1.70 26.40
CA LYS A 117 1.15 -3.03 25.77
C LYS A 117 -0.31 -3.32 25.41
N GLY A 118 -0.58 -3.61 24.15
CA GLY A 118 -1.93 -3.89 23.63
C GLY A 118 -2.70 -2.64 23.18
N GLY A 119 -2.25 -1.44 23.57
CA GLY A 119 -2.81 -0.18 23.10
C GLY A 119 -2.63 0.02 21.59
N ASP A 120 -1.53 -0.50 21.02
CA ASP A 120 -1.30 -0.55 19.58
C ASP A 120 -2.37 -1.38 18.85
N VAL A 121 -2.75 -2.53 19.40
CA VAL A 121 -3.78 -3.40 18.82
C VAL A 121 -5.14 -2.72 18.89
N PHE A 122 -5.48 -2.15 20.05
CA PHE A 122 -6.72 -1.39 20.22
C PHE A 122 -6.79 -0.21 19.23
N PHE A 123 -5.72 0.58 19.14
CA PHE A 123 -5.63 1.68 18.18
C PHE A 123 -5.83 1.19 16.75
N THR A 124 -5.20 0.08 16.38
CA THR A 124 -5.28 -0.46 15.01
C THR A 124 -6.70 -0.94 14.70
N ILE A 125 -7.40 -1.56 15.65
CA ILE A 125 -8.81 -1.96 15.50
C ILE A 125 -9.70 -0.74 15.32
N VAL A 126 -9.51 0.30 16.15
CA VAL A 126 -10.26 1.56 16.03
C VAL A 126 -9.99 2.22 14.68
N LEU A 127 -8.73 2.32 14.26
CA LEU A 127 -8.35 2.85 12.95
C LEU A 127 -8.99 2.04 11.82
N ALA A 128 -8.93 0.70 11.89
CA ALA A 128 -9.55 -0.19 10.92
C ALA A 128 -11.06 0.09 10.80
N ALA A 129 -11.76 0.21 11.93
CA ALA A 129 -13.19 0.49 11.96
C ALA A 129 -13.52 1.87 11.35
N LEU A 130 -12.73 2.90 11.64
CA LEU A 130 -12.92 4.24 11.10
C LEU A 130 -12.69 4.27 9.58
N VAL A 131 -11.56 3.72 9.13
CA VAL A 131 -11.14 3.72 7.72
C VAL A 131 -12.12 2.95 6.84
N VAL A 132 -12.60 1.80 7.31
CA VAL A 132 -13.53 0.95 6.56
C VAL A 132 -14.96 1.48 6.56
N ARG A 133 -15.33 2.31 7.54
CA ARG A 133 -16.63 3.00 7.59
C ARG A 133 -16.63 4.33 6.85
N ASP A 134 -15.46 4.89 6.56
CA ASP A 134 -15.35 6.17 5.88
C ASP A 134 -15.76 6.03 4.40
N PRO A 135 -16.79 6.76 3.94
CA PRO A 135 -17.27 6.65 2.58
C PRO A 135 -16.28 7.21 1.55
N ASN A 136 -15.43 8.18 1.92
CA ASN A 136 -14.42 8.75 1.03
C ASN A 136 -13.27 7.76 0.82
N ILE A 137 -12.82 7.10 1.89
CA ILE A 137 -11.82 6.03 1.77
C ILE A 137 -12.38 4.87 0.96
N SER A 138 -13.63 4.47 1.22
CA SER A 138 -14.30 3.44 0.44
C SER A 138 -14.34 3.84 -1.05
N ALA A 139 -14.77 5.06 -1.37
CA ALA A 139 -14.78 5.57 -2.75
C ALA A 139 -13.38 5.52 -3.39
N LEU A 140 -12.32 5.88 -2.67
CA LEU A 140 -10.95 5.78 -3.17
C LEU A 140 -10.53 4.32 -3.46
N VAL A 141 -10.88 3.38 -2.58
CA VAL A 141 -10.59 1.95 -2.80
C VAL A 141 -11.25 1.45 -4.08
N TYR A 142 -12.55 1.75 -4.25
CA TYR A 142 -13.33 1.27 -5.38
C TYR A 142 -13.17 2.11 -6.66
N SER A 143 -12.51 3.26 -6.60
CA SER A 143 -12.22 4.09 -7.77
C SER A 143 -11.27 3.42 -8.77
N GLY A 144 -10.45 2.48 -8.30
CA GLY A 144 -9.42 1.82 -9.10
C GLY A 144 -8.17 2.67 -9.37
N PHE A 145 -8.05 3.86 -8.77
CA PHE A 145 -6.91 4.75 -8.97
C PHE A 145 -5.75 4.44 -7.99
N GLU A 146 -4.53 4.95 -8.26
CA GLU A 146 -3.31 4.55 -7.54
C GLU A 146 -3.20 5.10 -6.11
N ALA A 147 -4.09 6.00 -5.67
CA ALA A 147 -3.92 6.73 -4.41
C ALA A 147 -3.78 5.82 -3.18
N VAL A 148 -4.60 4.78 -3.09
CA VAL A 148 -4.53 3.81 -1.97
C VAL A 148 -3.29 2.93 -2.09
N PHE A 149 -2.86 2.62 -3.31
CA PHE A 149 -1.60 1.94 -3.55
C PHE A 149 -0.39 2.80 -3.13
N GLY A 150 -0.44 4.13 -3.33
CA GLY A 150 0.56 5.07 -2.81
C GLY A 150 0.65 5.06 -1.28
N LEU A 151 -0.49 5.00 -0.59
CA LEU A 151 -0.55 4.92 0.88
C LEU A 151 0.20 3.70 1.44
N LEU A 152 0.16 2.57 0.75
CA LEU A 152 0.92 1.37 1.12
C LEU A 152 2.41 1.70 1.26
N TRP A 153 2.99 2.35 0.26
CA TRP A 153 4.42 2.64 0.27
C TRP A 153 4.80 3.65 1.36
N VAL A 154 3.97 4.68 1.57
CA VAL A 154 4.17 5.67 2.63
C VAL A 154 4.13 5.03 4.02
N THR A 155 3.15 4.17 4.29
CA THR A 155 3.08 3.46 5.57
C THR A 155 4.21 2.43 5.71
N GLY A 156 4.67 1.86 4.59
CA GLY A 156 5.87 1.01 4.50
C GLY A 156 7.16 1.74 4.91
N MET A 157 7.31 3.00 4.49
CA MET A 157 8.39 3.86 4.96
C MET A 157 8.28 4.09 6.47
N ALA A 158 7.10 4.47 6.96
CA ALA A 158 6.87 4.79 8.37
C ALA A 158 7.19 3.61 9.30
N VAL A 159 6.72 2.40 8.96
CA VAL A 159 7.03 1.20 9.76
C VAL A 159 8.52 0.85 9.71
N SER A 160 9.18 1.08 8.57
CA SER A 160 10.62 0.82 8.42
C SER A 160 11.45 1.80 9.26
N VAL A 161 11.11 3.09 9.26
CA VAL A 161 11.74 4.10 10.13
C VAL A 161 11.54 3.74 11.60
N ALA A 162 10.30 3.44 12.01
CA ALA A 162 9.99 3.10 13.40
C ALA A 162 10.78 1.89 13.92
N TYR A 163 10.97 0.86 13.08
CA TYR A 163 11.80 -0.29 13.47
C TYR A 163 13.30 -0.05 13.36
N ALA A 164 13.76 0.87 12.51
CA ALA A 164 15.18 1.24 12.43
C ALA A 164 15.61 2.09 13.64
N LEU A 165 14.70 2.92 14.18
CA LEU A 165 14.93 3.76 15.36
C LEU A 165 14.75 3.03 16.70
N ASP A 166 14.20 1.81 16.69
CA ASP A 166 14.04 1.00 17.90
C ASP A 166 15.41 0.56 18.46
N ALA A 167 15.93 1.33 19.42
CA ALA A 167 17.23 1.14 20.06
C ALA A 167 17.38 -0.21 20.80
N GLN A 168 16.29 -0.94 21.05
CA GLN A 168 16.36 -2.26 21.68
C GLN A 168 16.78 -3.37 20.70
N ARG A 169 16.92 -3.05 19.41
CA ARG A 169 17.21 -4.03 18.35
C ARG A 169 18.68 -4.11 18.05
N ALA A 170 19.10 -5.32 17.67
CA ALA A 170 20.45 -5.57 17.20
C ALA A 170 20.73 -4.78 15.92
N GLU A 171 21.99 -4.37 15.74
CA GLU A 171 22.48 -3.59 14.60
C GLU A 171 22.09 -4.20 13.24
N ASN A 172 22.17 -5.53 13.11
CA ASN A 172 21.78 -6.24 11.89
C ASN A 172 20.30 -6.05 11.54
N VAL A 173 19.44 -5.96 12.55
CA VAL A 173 18.00 -5.72 12.37
C VAL A 173 17.77 -4.28 11.93
N ARG A 174 18.50 -3.32 12.53
CA ARG A 174 18.46 -1.91 12.10
C ARG A 174 18.85 -1.76 10.63
N ARG A 175 19.99 -2.33 10.21
CA ARG A 175 20.46 -2.31 8.82
C ARG A 175 19.43 -2.86 7.85
N ARG A 176 18.78 -3.97 8.20
CA ARG A 176 17.71 -4.55 7.38
C ARG A 176 16.55 -3.56 7.18
N TRP A 177 16.11 -2.88 8.24
CA TRP A 177 15.01 -1.91 8.13
C TRP A 177 15.41 -0.64 7.39
N LEU A 178 16.67 -0.21 7.47
CA LEU A 178 17.20 0.85 6.60
C LEU A 178 17.15 0.46 5.13
N THR A 179 17.57 -0.77 4.78
CA THR A 179 17.46 -1.27 3.41
C THR A 179 15.99 -1.30 2.95
N ILE A 180 15.09 -1.83 3.77
CA ILE A 180 13.66 -1.85 3.45
C ILE A 180 13.13 -0.43 3.25
N PHE A 181 13.52 0.53 4.10
CA PHE A 181 13.13 1.93 3.96
C PHE A 181 13.52 2.50 2.59
N PHE A 182 14.78 2.35 2.15
CA PHE A 182 15.21 2.84 0.83
C PHE A 182 14.50 2.13 -0.33
N VAL A 183 14.20 0.83 -0.20
CA VAL A 183 13.38 0.12 -1.19
C VAL A 183 11.96 0.70 -1.23
N MET A 184 11.34 0.99 -0.09
CA MET A 184 10.02 1.61 -0.02
C MET A 184 10.04 3.02 -0.64
N VAL A 185 11.07 3.83 -0.39
CA VAL A 185 11.25 5.16 -1.01
C VAL A 185 11.36 5.04 -2.53
N PHE A 186 12.17 4.11 -3.03
CA PHE A 186 12.31 3.87 -4.46
C PHE A 186 10.99 3.42 -5.11
N LEU A 187 10.30 2.46 -4.51
CA LEU A 187 9.02 1.96 -5.04
C LEU A 187 7.93 3.04 -4.98
N ALA A 188 7.89 3.85 -3.92
CA ALA A 188 6.99 4.98 -3.83
C ALA A 188 7.27 6.02 -4.91
N HIS A 189 8.54 6.31 -5.22
CA HIS A 189 8.91 7.20 -6.31
C HIS A 189 8.35 6.74 -7.67
N LEU A 190 8.36 5.42 -7.92
CA LEU A 190 7.78 4.84 -9.13
C LEU A 190 6.24 4.87 -9.15
N VAL A 191 5.61 5.02 -7.98
CA VAL A 191 4.17 5.30 -7.89
C VAL A 191 3.91 6.77 -8.15
N ARG A 192 4.60 7.64 -7.41
CA ARG A 192 4.49 9.08 -7.54
C ARG A 192 5.79 9.75 -7.11
N PRO A 193 6.36 10.65 -7.94
CA PRO A 193 7.66 11.25 -7.65
C PRO A 193 7.66 12.09 -6.36
N GLU A 194 6.52 12.65 -5.97
CA GLU A 194 6.38 13.49 -4.79
C GLU A 194 6.57 12.71 -3.48
N TYR A 195 6.39 11.39 -3.49
CA TYR A 195 6.64 10.56 -2.30
C TYR A 195 8.12 10.51 -1.89
N VAL A 196 9.04 10.92 -2.77
CA VAL A 196 10.45 11.13 -2.40
C VAL A 196 10.58 12.18 -1.31
N LEU A 197 9.70 13.19 -1.26
CA LEU A 197 9.72 14.21 -0.20
C LEU A 197 9.42 13.60 1.18
N ILE A 198 8.46 12.67 1.23
CA ILE A 198 8.14 11.91 2.46
C ILE A 198 9.34 11.03 2.83
N GLY A 199 9.97 10.39 1.84
CA GLY A 199 11.21 9.65 2.02
C GLY A 199 12.36 10.51 2.56
N ALA A 200 12.52 11.75 2.09
CA ALA A 200 13.54 12.67 2.58
C ALA A 200 13.32 13.01 4.07
N VAL A 201 12.07 13.29 4.46
CA VAL A 201 11.72 13.53 5.88
C VAL A 201 12.00 12.29 6.74
N GLY A 202 11.60 11.11 6.28
CA GLY A 202 11.90 9.84 6.98
C GLY A 202 13.40 9.56 7.08
N GLY A 203 14.17 9.91 6.05
CA GLY A 203 15.62 9.77 6.02
C GLY A 203 16.32 10.71 7.00
N LEU A 204 15.84 11.95 7.15
CA LEU A 204 16.36 12.90 8.15
C LEU A 204 16.22 12.37 9.58
N LEU A 205 15.15 11.62 9.88
CA LEU A 205 14.98 11.00 11.19
C LEU A 205 15.96 9.85 11.45
N LEU A 206 16.58 9.29 10.41
CA LEU A 206 17.49 8.14 10.49
C LEU A 206 18.98 8.53 10.53
N LEU A 207 19.30 9.82 10.34
CA LEU A 207 20.63 10.39 10.49
C LEU A 207 20.94 10.67 11.97
#